data_AF-A0A8X6Q361-F1
#
_entry.id   AF-A0A8X6Q361-F1
#
_cell.length_a   1.000
_cell.length_b   1.000
_cell.length_c   1.000
_cell.angle_alpha   90.00
_cell.angle_beta   90.00
_cell.angle_gamma   90.00
#
_symmetry.space_group_name_H-M   'P 1'
#
loop_
_entity.id
_entity.type
_entity.pdbx_description
1 polymer ?
#
loop_
_entity_poly.entity_id
_entity_poly.type
_entity_poly.pdbx_seq_one_letter_code
_entity_poly.pdbx_strand_id
1 'polypeptide(L)'
;MTTPFGVQPISHVAQIGISIEPLQQLKLQTPITTSTPSNMDSFMEFTNKMLENFVNYICSFAVAPNQITPNTSENFIPINTVQQWYLNFQRRLQQNPNFWKS
;
A
#
# COMPACT_ATOMS: atom_id res chain seq x y z
N MET A 1 41.15 -15.55 22.77
CA MET A 1 39.84 -16.06 22.27
C MET A 1 38.98 -14.85 21.94
N THR A 2 38.84 -14.51 20.66
CA THR A 2 38.05 -13.35 20.21
C THR A 2 36.77 -13.87 19.55
N THR A 3 35.62 -13.43 20.05
CA THR A 3 34.29 -13.81 19.59
C THR A 3 34.01 -13.22 18.19
N PRO A 4 33.63 -14.01 17.18
CA PRO A 4 33.58 -13.55 15.78
C PRO A 4 32.28 -12.85 15.36
N PHE A 5 31.31 -12.66 16.27
CA PHE A 5 30.02 -12.05 15.94
C PHE A 5 29.80 -10.77 16.72
N GLY A 6 30.59 -9.75 16.39
CA GLY A 6 30.34 -8.36 16.74
C GLY A 6 29.50 -7.69 15.65
N VAL A 7 28.46 -6.96 16.08
CA VAL A 7 27.62 -6.07 15.26
C VAL A 7 28.48 -5.35 14.23
N GLN A 8 28.35 -5.73 12.95
CA GLN A 8 29.04 -5.03 11.86
C GLN A 8 28.42 -3.64 11.70
N PRO A 9 29.22 -2.59 11.44
CA PRO A 9 28.68 -1.27 11.16
C PRO A 9 27.74 -1.34 9.95
N ILE A 10 26.55 -0.76 10.08
CA ILE A 10 25.57 -0.69 9.00
C ILE A 10 26.24 0.09 7.85
N SER A 11 26.45 -0.58 6.72
CA SER A 11 27.01 0.08 5.53
C SER A 11 25.99 1.07 4.98
N HIS A 12 26.38 2.34 4.87
CA HIS A 12 25.60 3.40 4.23
C HIS A 12 25.99 3.62 2.76
N VAL A 13 26.94 2.83 2.24
CA VAL A 13 27.42 2.96 0.86
C VAL A 13 26.72 1.92 0.00
N ALA A 14 25.91 2.38 -0.95
CA ALA A 14 25.34 1.54 -2.00
C ALA A 14 26.35 1.37 -3.16
N GLN A 15 26.31 0.22 -3.83
CA GLN A 15 27.14 -0.08 -5.00
C GLN A 15 26.25 -0.46 -6.19
N ILE A 16 26.63 0.00 -7.39
CA ILE A 16 25.98 -0.34 -8.64
C ILE A 16 27.03 -0.99 -9.54
N GLY A 17 26.78 -2.24 -9.96
CA GLY A 17 27.62 -2.95 -10.93
C GLY A 17 26.99 -2.89 -12.31
N ILE A 18 27.74 -2.43 -13.32
CA ILE A 18 27.32 -2.41 -14.72
C ILE A 18 28.24 -3.36 -15.50
N SER A 19 27.63 -4.34 -16.19
CA SER A 19 28.32 -5.34 -17.01
C SER A 19 27.92 -5.16 -18.48
N ILE A 20 28.89 -5.23 -19.39
CA ILE A 20 28.64 -5.20 -20.84
C ILE A 20 28.50 -6.64 -21.32
N GLU A 21 27.30 -7.04 -21.72
CA GLU A 21 26.98 -8.42 -22.10
C GLU A 21 26.27 -8.49 -23.46
N PRO A 22 26.45 -9.59 -24.24
CA PRO A 22 25.71 -9.79 -25.47
C PRO A 22 24.19 -9.88 -25.26
N LEU A 23 23.40 -9.31 -26.18
CA LEU A 23 21.93 -9.27 -26.08
C LEU A 23 21.27 -10.66 -25.97
N GLN A 24 21.86 -11.69 -26.59
CA GLN A 24 21.33 -13.05 -26.46
C GLN A 24 21.40 -13.56 -25.02
N GLN A 25 22.44 -13.19 -24.27
CA GLN A 25 22.62 -13.60 -22.87
C GLN A 25 21.64 -12.86 -21.94
N LEU A 26 21.44 -11.56 -22.17
CA LEU A 26 20.51 -10.74 -21.38
C LEU A 26 19.06 -11.25 -21.47
N LYS A 27 18.63 -11.74 -22.63
CA LYS A 27 17.27 -12.30 -22.82
C LYS A 27 16.99 -13.56 -22.01
N LEU A 28 18.03 -14.26 -21.56
CA LEU A 28 17.90 -15.47 -20.74
C LEU A 28 17.98 -15.17 -19.24
N GLN A 29 18.27 -13.92 -18.86
CA GLN A 29 18.34 -13.51 -17.46
C GLN A 29 16.95 -13.12 -16.96
N THR A 30 16.62 -13.56 -15.74
CA THR A 30 15.43 -13.10 -15.02
C THR A 30 15.86 -12.01 -14.04
N PRO A 31 15.51 -10.74 -14.28
CA PRO A 31 15.80 -9.68 -13.32
C PRO A 31 15.07 -9.94 -11.99
N ILE A 32 15.64 -9.43 -10.90
CA ILE A 32 15.03 -9.54 -9.58
C ILE A 32 13.68 -8.79 -9.60
N THR A 33 12.64 -9.37 -9.03
CA THR A 33 11.24 -8.89 -9.13
C THR A 33 11.03 -7.44 -8.64
N THR A 34 11.95 -6.92 -7.82
CA THR A 34 11.91 -5.55 -7.26
C THR A 34 12.83 -4.55 -7.96
N SER A 35 13.53 -4.97 -9.03
CA SER A 35 14.56 -4.15 -9.70
C SER A 35 14.02 -3.15 -10.72
N THR A 36 12.73 -3.22 -11.05
CA THR A 36 12.05 -2.23 -11.88
C THR A 36 11.31 -1.22 -11.00
N PRO A 37 11.76 0.05 -10.91
CA PRO A 37 11.01 1.09 -10.21
C PRO A 37 9.77 1.47 -11.04
N SER A 38 8.66 0.80 -10.78
CA SER A 38 7.34 1.20 -11.26
C SER A 38 6.71 2.13 -10.21
N ASN A 39 6.80 3.45 -10.42
CA ASN A 39 6.11 4.44 -9.58
C ASN A 39 4.60 4.15 -9.47
N MET A 40 4.04 3.48 -10.48
CA MET A 40 2.65 3.03 -10.51
C MET A 40 2.36 1.99 -9.43
N ASP A 41 3.28 1.04 -9.17
CA ASP A 41 3.08 -0.02 -8.18
C ASP A 41 3.16 0.55 -6.76
N SER A 42 4.12 1.43 -6.49
CA SER A 42 4.21 2.12 -5.20
C SER A 42 2.98 3.01 -4.93
N PHE A 43 2.45 3.67 -5.95
CA PHE A 43 1.24 4.49 -5.82
C PHE A 43 -0.01 3.64 -5.56
N MET A 44 -0.14 2.50 -6.25
CA MET A 44 -1.23 1.55 -6.03
C MET A 44 -1.14 0.93 -4.63
N GLU A 45 0.04 0.55 -4.18
CA GLU A 45 0.25 0.02 -2.82
C GLU A 45 -0.14 1.05 -1.76
N PHE A 46 0.36 2.29 -1.90
CA PHE A 46 0.00 3.39 -1.01
C PHE A 46 -1.51 3.61 -0.97
N THR A 47 -2.16 3.71 -2.13
CA THR A 47 -3.59 4.00 -2.21
C THR A 47 -4.42 2.87 -1.59
N ASN A 48 -4.07 1.61 -1.83
CA ASN A 48 -4.76 0.48 -1.20
C ASN A 48 -4.62 0.49 0.33
N LYS A 49 -3.40 0.69 0.84
CA LYS A 49 -3.15 0.77 2.29
C LYS A 49 -3.89 1.94 2.94
N MET A 50 -3.96 3.08 2.27
CA MET A 50 -4.69 4.27 2.75
C MET A 50 -6.20 3.99 2.86
N LEU A 51 -6.80 3.38 1.84
CA LEU A 51 -8.22 3.03 1.87
C LEU A 51 -8.55 2.01 2.96
N GLU A 52 -7.70 0.98 3.11
CA GLU A 52 -7.87 -0.04 4.15
C GLU A 52 -7.76 0.58 5.55
N ASN A 53 -6.75 1.42 5.78
CA ASN A 53 -6.58 2.13 7.05
C ASN A 53 -7.81 3.00 7.38
N PHE A 54 -8.31 3.76 6.41
CA PHE A 54 -9.48 4.63 6.57
C PHE A 54 -10.75 3.84 6.94
N VAL A 55 -11.04 2.76 6.21
CA VAL A 55 -12.21 1.92 6.49
C VAL A 55 -12.10 1.26 7.86
N ASN A 56 -10.92 0.74 8.21
CA ASN A 56 -10.68 0.16 9.54
C ASN A 56 -10.91 1.18 10.66
N TYR A 57 -10.44 2.42 10.47
CA TYR A 57 -10.66 3.51 11.41
C TYR A 57 -12.16 3.81 11.57
N ILE A 58 -12.90 4.03 10.48
CA ILE A 58 -14.35 4.32 10.58
C ILE A 58 -15.13 3.14 11.18
N CYS A 59 -14.85 1.92 10.75
CA CYS A 59 -15.53 0.72 11.27
C CYS A 59 -15.29 0.52 12.77
N SER A 60 -14.20 1.05 13.34
CA SER A 60 -13.97 0.99 14.79
C SER A 60 -14.98 1.82 15.60
N PHE A 61 -15.67 2.77 14.96
CA PHE A 61 -16.75 3.56 15.57
C PHE A 61 -18.15 3.01 15.27
N ALA A 62 -18.25 1.81 14.68
CA ALA A 62 -19.54 1.20 14.39
C ALA A 62 -20.30 0.92 15.68
N VAL A 63 -21.52 1.47 15.79
CA VAL A 63 -22.41 1.26 16.92
C VAL A 63 -23.75 0.71 16.43
N ALA A 64 -24.34 -0.20 17.19
CA ALA A 64 -25.69 -0.66 16.92
C ALA A 64 -26.72 0.42 17.31
N PRO A 65 -27.89 0.51 16.65
CA PRO A 65 -28.88 1.55 16.94
C PRO A 65 -29.33 1.62 18.40
N ASN A 66 -29.31 0.50 19.12
CA ASN A 66 -29.64 0.41 20.54
C ASN A 66 -28.54 0.91 21.50
N GLN A 67 -27.34 1.20 20.99
CA GLN A 67 -26.21 1.72 21.75
C GLN A 67 -26.07 3.25 21.61
N ILE A 68 -26.87 3.88 20.74
CA ILE A 68 -26.88 5.33 20.53
C ILE A 68 -27.66 5.99 21.67
N THR A 69 -27.03 6.96 22.34
CA THR A 69 -27.66 7.70 23.43
C THR A 69 -28.76 8.62 22.90
N PRO A 70 -29.95 8.68 23.54
CA PRO A 70 -30.99 9.64 23.16
C PRO A 70 -30.48 11.09 23.28
N ASN A 71 -30.88 11.97 22.36
CA ASN A 71 -30.48 13.40 22.26
C ASN A 71 -29.07 13.69 21.72
N THR A 72 -28.49 12.82 20.90
CA THR A 72 -27.28 13.19 20.14
C THR A 72 -27.65 14.17 19.00
N SER A 73 -26.98 15.31 18.93
CA SER A 73 -27.07 16.25 17.79
C SER A 73 -26.16 15.86 16.62
N GLU A 74 -25.57 14.66 16.67
CA GLU A 74 -24.60 14.17 15.68
C GLU A 74 -25.29 13.42 14.54
N ASN A 75 -24.68 13.50 13.36
CA ASN A 75 -25.12 12.77 12.18
C ASN A 75 -24.46 11.38 12.15
N PHE A 76 -25.26 10.36 11.86
CA PHE A 76 -24.78 8.99 11.73
C PHE A 76 -24.78 8.55 10.27
N ILE A 77 -23.73 7.82 9.89
CA ILE A 77 -23.60 7.22 8.56
C ILE A 77 -23.79 5.70 8.72
N PRO A 78 -24.72 5.07 7.99
CA PRO A 78 -24.84 3.62 7.98
C PRO A 78 -23.55 2.95 7.50
N ILE A 79 -23.08 1.90 8.20
CA ILE A 79 -21.83 1.21 7.85
C ILE A 79 -21.83 0.64 6.43
N ASN A 80 -23.00 0.20 5.95
CA ASN A 80 -23.15 -0.27 4.57
C ASN A 80 -22.78 0.81 3.54
N THR A 81 -23.07 2.09 3.81
CA THR A 81 -22.70 3.20 2.91
C THR A 81 -21.18 3.28 2.75
N VAL A 82 -20.43 3.11 3.84
CA VAL A 82 -18.96 3.14 3.83
C VAL A 82 -18.41 1.92 3.07
N GLN A 83 -18.98 0.73 3.28
CA GLN A 83 -18.60 -0.49 2.56
C GLN A 83 -18.82 -0.37 1.05
N GLN A 84 -20.01 0.12 0.64
CA GLN A 84 -20.32 0.33 -0.77
C GLN A 84 -19.41 1.39 -1.41
N TRP A 85 -19.07 2.45 -0.67
CA TRP A 85 -18.09 3.44 -1.13
C TRP A 85 -16.71 2.82 -1.35
N TYR A 86 -16.21 2.03 -0.39
CA TYR A 86 -14.91 1.37 -0.48
C TYR A 86 -14.81 0.45 -1.70
N LEU A 87 -15.81 -0.43 -1.89
CA LEU A 87 -15.84 -1.34 -3.04
C LEU A 87 -15.87 -0.59 -4.38
N ASN A 88 -16.66 0.48 -4.46
CA ASN A 88 -16.71 1.31 -5.67
C ASN A 88 -15.40 2.06 -5.91
N PHE A 89 -14.76 2.56 -4.86
CA PHE A 89 -13.46 3.22 -4.97
C PHE A 89 -12.41 2.24 -5.48
N GLN A 90 -12.29 1.05 -4.88
CA GLN A 90 -11.35 0.01 -5.32
C GLN A 90 -11.57 -0.39 -6.78
N ARG A 91 -12.83 -0.58 -7.18
CA ARG A 91 -13.17 -0.90 -8.57
C ARG A 91 -12.71 0.19 -9.54
N ARG A 92 -12.94 1.47 -9.23
CA ARG A 92 -12.48 2.58 -10.07
C ARG A 92 -10.95 2.70 -10.08
N LEU A 93 -10.29 2.43 -8.94
CA LEU A 93 -8.84 2.46 -8.81
C LEU A 93 -8.17 1.40 -9.68
N GLN A 94 -8.71 0.18 -9.73
CA GLN A 94 -8.21 -0.90 -10.59
C GLN A 94 -8.35 -0.58 -12.08
N GLN A 95 -9.42 0.13 -12.46
CA GLN A 95 -9.66 0.51 -13.86
C GLN A 95 -8.79 1.69 -14.30
N ASN A 96 -8.62 2.69 -13.43
CA ASN A 96 -7.84 3.89 -13.71
C ASN A 96 -7.23 4.41 -12.40
N PRO A 97 -5.92 4.20 -12.15
CA PRO A 97 -5.27 4.68 -10.94
C PRO A 97 -5.42 6.18 -10.66
N ASN A 98 -5.62 7.00 -11.70
CA ASN A 98 -5.71 8.46 -11.60
C ASN A 98 -7.15 9.00 -11.60
N PHE A 99 -8.19 8.16 -11.48
CA PHE A 99 -9.59 8.57 -11.65
C PHE A 99 -10.06 9.72 -10.73
N TRP A 100 -9.37 9.94 -9.62
CA TRP A 100 -9.73 10.86 -8.54
C TRP A 100 -8.87 12.14 -8.51
N LYS A 101 -7.89 12.27 -9.40
CA LYS A 101 -6.94 13.39 -9.47
C LYS A 101 -7.37 14.55 -10.38
N SER A 102 -8.62 14.57 -10.84
CA SER A 102 -9.17 15.61 -11.74
C SER A 102 -9.91 16.70 -10.98
#